data_AF-A0A7C5BTI5-F1
#
_entry.id   AF-A0A7C5BTI5-F1
#
_cell.length_a   1.000
_cell.length_b   1.000
_cell.length_c   1.000
_cell.angle_alpha   90.00
_cell.angle_beta   90.00
_cell.angle_gamma   90.00
#
_symmetry.space_group_name_H-M   'P 1'
#
loop_
_entity.id
_entity.type
_entity.pdbx_description
1 polymer ?
#
loop_
_entity_poly.entity_id
_entity_poly.type
_entity_poly.pdbx_seq_one_letter_code
_entity_poly.pdbx_strand_id
1 'polypeptide(L)'
;MAQIATTVIDAADIRAYECLLPDSEPISVIAARLAEMMHFPSMGPDGRPMRYGLIPKGGALLDPDATLSELNLPSPLTVRLVPEISAGAGEGVSGEEAGVGGPQPPGNWEPTPPGEIIISEPVALVHDTELDSRPDVRIDAEVHKKIEAFALANRNQECAGLLLGSIDSEGRGRIIHITAAVPAESAVGTKASVRIPLHAWEEMLRVRDLDFGGLRILGWFHSHAGWGVFMSDADVFIHRHFFPHPNMVAYVLDPTSARDGFFYWHDGKIGLCPSYGLVGTPRDLKSHHRPRAKASRTERAEPKAKPAQEPQGSAAVWPALSRWLGLKNAAIGALVLGVLYFAFAGSLFARHNAGKPAKSSKSAAAGSRGMAETRELPSGRTGTRLYAIQKRDNPWAICNRVYDDGELGPYLMRYNHMKPNPCLQVGQQIKLPPKETLRKMAGH
;
A
#
# COMPACT_ATOMS: atom_id res chain seq x y z
N MET A 1 -15.07 -40.05 -10.54
CA MET A 1 -15.01 -38.60 -10.76
C MET A 1 -14.28 -38.39 -12.06
N ALA A 2 -14.87 -37.65 -13.01
CA ALA A 2 -14.12 -37.27 -14.18
C ALA A 2 -13.27 -36.05 -13.85
N GLN A 3 -12.22 -35.83 -14.62
CA GLN A 3 -11.38 -34.65 -14.49
C GLN A 3 -11.45 -33.85 -15.77
N ILE A 4 -11.52 -32.54 -15.65
CA ILE A 4 -11.57 -31.62 -16.78
C ILE A 4 -10.21 -30.94 -16.89
N ALA A 5 -9.57 -31.12 -18.04
CA ALA A 5 -8.35 -30.41 -18.41
C ALA A 5 -8.65 -28.92 -18.52
N THR A 6 -7.98 -28.14 -17.68
CA THR A 6 -8.26 -26.71 -17.50
C THR A 6 -6.95 -25.95 -17.39
N THR A 7 -6.79 -24.89 -18.18
CA THR A 7 -5.74 -23.89 -17.96
C THR A 7 -6.24 -22.86 -16.96
N VAL A 8 -5.60 -22.79 -15.79
CA VAL A 8 -5.91 -21.80 -14.74
C VAL A 8 -4.90 -20.67 -14.80
N ILE A 9 -5.37 -19.44 -14.89
CA ILE A 9 -4.55 -18.22 -14.97
C ILE A 9 -4.79 -17.39 -13.71
N ASP A 10 -3.78 -16.66 -13.22
CA ASP A 10 -4.02 -15.65 -12.19
C ASP A 10 -4.84 -14.45 -12.68
N ALA A 11 -5.40 -13.67 -11.76
CA ALA A 11 -6.27 -12.54 -12.07
C ALA A 11 -5.63 -11.47 -12.99
N ALA A 12 -4.30 -11.38 -12.99
CA ALA A 12 -3.55 -10.33 -13.68
C ALA A 12 -2.81 -10.83 -14.94
N ASP A 13 -3.11 -12.05 -15.40
CA ASP A 13 -2.48 -12.73 -16.55
C ASP A 13 -0.94 -12.80 -16.46
N ILE A 14 -0.37 -13.08 -15.28
CA ILE A 14 1.09 -13.20 -15.10
C ILE A 14 1.54 -14.64 -15.29
N ARG A 15 0.78 -15.61 -14.77
CA ARG A 15 1.11 -17.03 -14.75
C ARG A 15 -0.11 -17.88 -15.11
N ALA A 16 0.16 -18.98 -15.80
CA ALA A 16 -0.79 -20.03 -16.11
C ALA A 16 -0.32 -21.37 -15.53
N TYR A 17 -1.28 -22.24 -15.25
CA TYR A 17 -1.09 -23.59 -14.73
C TYR A 17 -1.99 -24.54 -15.52
N GLU A 18 -1.44 -25.67 -15.93
CA GLU A 18 -2.23 -26.75 -16.51
C GLU A 18 -2.76 -27.63 -15.38
N CYS A 19 -4.08 -27.77 -15.31
CA CYS A 19 -4.77 -28.43 -14.22
C CYS A 19 -5.67 -29.56 -14.70
N LEU A 20 -5.84 -30.58 -13.87
CA LEU A 20 -6.94 -31.53 -13.94
C LEU A 20 -7.85 -31.26 -12.74
N LEU A 21 -9.03 -30.68 -13.02
CA LEU A 21 -9.99 -30.30 -11.99
C LEU A 21 -11.07 -31.37 -11.84
N PRO A 22 -11.46 -31.75 -10.61
CA PRO A 22 -12.57 -32.68 -10.40
C PRO A 22 -13.87 -32.05 -10.88
N ASP A 23 -14.69 -32.81 -11.60
CA ASP A 23 -15.91 -32.29 -12.22
C ASP A 23 -17.13 -32.23 -11.30
N SER A 24 -17.10 -32.99 -10.19
CA SER A 24 -18.20 -33.16 -9.24
C SER A 24 -18.09 -32.30 -7.97
N GLU A 25 -16.99 -31.55 -7.79
CA GLU A 25 -16.79 -30.71 -6.62
C GLU A 25 -17.38 -29.31 -6.83
N PRO A 26 -17.88 -28.64 -5.78
CA PRO A 26 -18.34 -27.26 -5.88
C PRO A 26 -17.22 -26.32 -6.35
N ILE A 27 -17.54 -25.39 -7.24
CA ILE A 27 -16.58 -24.41 -7.77
C ILE A 27 -15.87 -23.63 -6.66
N SER A 28 -16.57 -23.27 -5.58
CA SER A 28 -15.98 -22.58 -4.44
C SER A 28 -14.87 -23.37 -3.74
N VAL A 29 -15.05 -24.69 -3.62
CA VAL A 29 -14.04 -25.61 -3.05
C VAL A 29 -12.86 -25.71 -3.99
N ILE A 30 -13.10 -25.89 -5.30
CA ILE A 30 -12.04 -25.93 -6.31
C ILE A 30 -11.23 -24.63 -6.30
N ALA A 31 -11.89 -23.47 -6.30
CA ALA A 31 -11.24 -22.16 -6.29
C ALA A 31 -10.37 -21.94 -5.05
N ALA A 32 -10.87 -22.30 -3.85
CA ALA A 32 -10.10 -22.18 -2.62
C ALA A 32 -8.86 -23.08 -2.61
N ARG A 33 -8.97 -24.31 -3.14
CA ARG A 33 -7.85 -25.26 -3.23
C ARG A 33 -6.83 -24.83 -4.28
N LEU A 34 -7.29 -24.34 -5.44
CA LEU A 34 -6.40 -23.74 -6.43
C LEU A 34 -5.63 -22.55 -5.84
N ALA A 35 -6.30 -21.68 -5.07
CA ALA A 35 -5.64 -20.55 -4.41
C ALA A 35 -4.51 -21.02 -3.47
N GLU A 36 -4.77 -22.04 -2.66
CA GLU A 36 -3.76 -22.66 -1.79
C GLU A 36 -2.57 -23.21 -2.60
N MET A 37 -2.85 -24.01 -3.65
CA MET A 37 -1.82 -24.64 -4.49
C MET A 37 -1.01 -23.64 -5.32
N MET A 38 -1.63 -22.53 -5.72
CA MET A 38 -0.98 -21.40 -6.41
C MET A 38 -0.27 -20.44 -5.44
N HIS A 39 -0.25 -20.76 -4.13
CA HIS A 39 0.35 -19.97 -3.05
C HIS A 39 -0.24 -18.56 -2.88
N PHE A 40 -1.53 -18.39 -3.21
CA PHE A 40 -2.28 -17.19 -2.87
C PHE A 40 -2.67 -17.19 -1.38
N PRO A 41 -2.82 -16.01 -0.76
CA PRO A 41 -3.13 -15.92 0.65
C PRO A 41 -4.53 -16.48 0.98
N SER A 42 -4.62 -17.33 2.00
CA SER A 42 -5.90 -17.82 2.52
C SER A 42 -6.61 -16.83 3.45
N MET A 43 -5.87 -15.84 3.97
CA MET A 43 -6.37 -14.82 4.90
C MET A 43 -6.06 -13.42 4.37
N GLY A 44 -7.05 -12.53 4.43
CA GLY A 44 -6.94 -11.13 4.02
C GLY A 44 -6.20 -10.26 5.04
N PRO A 45 -5.96 -8.98 4.72
CA PRO A 45 -5.26 -8.04 5.61
C PRO A 45 -6.08 -7.71 6.88
N ASP A 46 -7.38 -7.94 6.85
CA ASP A 46 -8.33 -7.82 7.95
C ASP A 46 -8.39 -9.08 8.85
N GLY A 47 -7.62 -10.12 8.51
CA GLY A 47 -7.63 -11.39 9.21
C GLY A 47 -8.88 -12.24 8.96
N ARG A 48 -9.65 -11.98 7.91
CA ARG A 48 -10.77 -12.82 7.47
C ARG A 48 -10.35 -13.77 6.35
N PRO A 49 -10.97 -14.95 6.20
CA PRO A 49 -10.69 -15.85 5.09
C PRO A 49 -10.95 -15.17 3.74
N MET A 50 -10.02 -15.36 2.81
CA MET A 50 -10.20 -14.84 1.44
C MET A 50 -11.17 -15.71 0.66
N ARG A 51 -12.04 -15.06 -0.12
CA ARG A 51 -12.90 -15.71 -1.11
C ARG A 51 -12.25 -15.65 -2.49
N TYR A 52 -12.36 -16.74 -3.22
CA TYR A 52 -11.87 -16.87 -4.59
C TYR A 52 -13.00 -17.36 -5.50
N GLY A 53 -12.96 -16.93 -6.76
CA GLY A 53 -13.87 -17.36 -7.81
C GLY A 53 -13.14 -17.73 -9.09
N LEU A 54 -13.83 -18.46 -9.97
CA LEU A 54 -13.34 -18.82 -11.30
C LEU A 54 -14.14 -18.08 -12.37
N ILE A 55 -13.44 -17.40 -13.27
CA ILE A 55 -14.05 -16.66 -14.39
C ILE A 55 -13.45 -17.19 -15.69
N PRO A 56 -14.21 -17.88 -16.57
CA PRO A 56 -13.74 -18.25 -17.90
C PRO A 56 -13.32 -17.02 -18.69
N LYS A 57 -12.26 -17.13 -19.47
CA LYS A 57 -11.79 -16.02 -20.32
C LYS A 57 -12.88 -15.62 -21.33
N GLY A 58 -13.31 -14.36 -21.31
CA GLY A 58 -14.46 -13.88 -22.09
C GLY A 58 -15.84 -14.39 -21.63
N GLY A 59 -15.93 -15.05 -20.47
CA GLY A 59 -17.17 -15.59 -19.89
C GLY A 59 -17.58 -14.94 -18.58
N ALA A 60 -18.59 -15.51 -17.93
CA ALA A 60 -19.16 -15.04 -16.67
C ALA A 60 -18.60 -15.78 -15.46
N LEU A 61 -18.67 -15.18 -14.26
CA LEU A 61 -18.28 -15.83 -13.00
C LEU A 61 -19.05 -17.14 -12.84
N LEU A 62 -18.33 -18.23 -12.58
CA LEU A 62 -18.94 -19.52 -12.33
C LEU A 62 -19.66 -19.51 -10.97
N ASP A 63 -20.85 -20.11 -10.92
CA ASP A 63 -21.62 -20.24 -9.68
C ASP A 63 -20.81 -21.03 -8.64
N PRO A 64 -20.55 -20.46 -7.44
CA PRO A 64 -19.74 -21.10 -6.40
C PRO A 64 -20.29 -22.42 -5.88
N ASP A 65 -21.60 -22.66 -6.00
CA ASP A 65 -22.28 -23.86 -5.49
C ASP A 65 -22.50 -24.93 -6.58
N ALA A 66 -22.33 -24.57 -7.86
CA ALA A 66 -22.39 -25.51 -8.97
C ALA A 66 -21.12 -26.38 -9.07
N THR A 67 -21.19 -27.43 -9.86
CA THR A 67 -20.04 -28.28 -10.22
C THR A 67 -19.65 -28.09 -11.69
N LEU A 68 -18.42 -28.40 -12.08
CA LEU A 68 -18.01 -28.27 -13.50
C LEU A 68 -18.81 -29.20 -14.42
N SER A 69 -19.29 -30.35 -13.92
CA SER A 69 -20.12 -31.29 -14.70
C SER A 69 -21.53 -30.75 -15.04
N GLU A 70 -22.05 -29.84 -14.21
CA GLU A 70 -23.33 -29.16 -14.44
C GLU A 70 -23.20 -27.99 -15.42
N LEU A 71 -21.98 -27.48 -15.58
CA LEU A 71 -21.67 -26.33 -16.42
C LEU A 71 -21.27 -26.82 -17.82
N ASN A 72 -22.05 -26.45 -18.84
CA ASN A 72 -21.75 -26.74 -20.26
C ASN A 72 -20.60 -25.88 -20.78
N LEU A 73 -19.39 -26.09 -20.25
CA LEU A 73 -18.20 -25.29 -20.53
C LEU A 73 -17.42 -25.82 -21.75
N PRO A 74 -16.74 -24.93 -22.50
CA PRO A 74 -15.92 -25.33 -23.62
C PRO A 74 -14.70 -26.16 -23.17
N SER A 75 -14.23 -27.05 -24.05
CA SER A 75 -12.98 -27.80 -23.89
C SER A 75 -12.04 -27.48 -25.06
N PRO A 76 -10.78 -27.05 -24.81
CA PRO A 76 -10.15 -26.84 -23.52
C PRO A 76 -10.74 -25.64 -22.75
N LEU A 77 -10.82 -25.76 -21.42
CA LEU A 77 -11.33 -24.72 -20.53
C LEU A 77 -10.18 -23.81 -20.08
N THR A 78 -10.35 -22.49 -20.21
CA THR A 78 -9.41 -21.51 -19.64
C THR A 78 -10.14 -20.58 -18.68
N VAL A 79 -9.71 -20.55 -17.44
CA VAL A 79 -10.32 -19.75 -16.36
C VAL A 79 -9.28 -18.89 -15.66
N ARG A 80 -9.71 -17.74 -15.15
CA ARG A 80 -8.96 -16.92 -14.20
C ARG A 80 -9.42 -17.20 -12.79
N LEU A 81 -8.47 -17.46 -11.90
CA LEU A 81 -8.70 -17.47 -10.47
C LEU A 81 -8.61 -16.04 -9.95
N VAL A 82 -9.72 -15.51 -9.42
CA VAL A 82 -9.80 -14.13 -8.93
C VAL A 82 -10.12 -14.06 -7.43
N PRO A 83 -9.51 -13.14 -6.68
CA PRO A 83 -9.81 -12.91 -5.27
C PRO A 83 -10.93 -11.87 -5.07
N GLU A 84 -11.74 -12.01 -4.03
CA GLU A 84 -12.43 -10.85 -3.45
C GLU A 84 -11.43 -10.06 -2.59
N ILE A 85 -11.27 -8.76 -2.87
CA ILE A 85 -10.27 -7.91 -2.20
C ILE A 85 -10.87 -6.63 -1.64
N SER A 86 -10.29 -6.12 -0.55
CA SER A 86 -10.66 -4.83 0.07
C SER A 86 -9.42 -3.98 0.28
N ALA A 87 -9.34 -2.83 -0.39
CA ALA A 87 -8.29 -1.82 -0.24
C ALA A 87 -8.70 -0.75 0.79
N GLY A 88 -7.73 0.04 1.25
CA GLY A 88 -7.91 1.14 2.21
C GLY A 88 -7.66 0.79 3.69
N ALA A 89 -7.87 1.77 4.57
CA ALA A 89 -7.81 1.58 6.00
C ALA A 89 -9.05 0.81 6.46
N GLY A 90 -8.92 -0.52 6.56
CA GLY A 90 -10.00 -1.39 7.01
C GLY A 90 -10.65 -0.85 8.29
N GLU A 91 -11.92 -0.47 8.20
CA GLU A 91 -12.74 -0.30 9.40
C GLU A 91 -12.84 -1.69 10.04
N GLY A 92 -12.32 -1.82 11.26
CA GLY A 92 -12.72 -2.92 12.11
C GLY A 92 -14.22 -2.79 12.36
N VAL A 93 -15.03 -3.43 11.51
CA VAL A 93 -16.48 -3.48 11.69
C VAL A 93 -16.72 -4.14 13.05
N SER A 94 -17.16 -3.33 14.01
CA SER A 94 -17.75 -3.78 15.26
C SER A 94 -18.87 -4.75 14.94
N GLY A 95 -18.82 -5.94 15.56
CA GLY A 95 -19.73 -7.02 15.27
C GLY A 95 -21.21 -6.63 15.40
N GLU A 96 -21.94 -6.80 14.31
CA GLU A 96 -23.33 -7.21 14.35
C GLU A 96 -23.37 -8.64 13.81
N GLU A 97 -23.38 -9.59 14.74
CA GLU A 97 -23.84 -10.94 14.46
C GLU A 97 -25.33 -10.88 14.15
N ALA A 98 -25.68 -10.81 12.86
CA ALA A 98 -26.98 -11.25 12.41
C ALA A 98 -27.00 -12.78 12.48
N GLY A 99 -27.46 -13.31 13.61
CA GLY A 99 -27.75 -14.73 13.77
C GLY A 99 -28.78 -15.19 12.75
N VAL A 100 -28.32 -15.86 11.69
CA VAL A 100 -29.14 -16.72 10.85
C VAL A 100 -28.58 -18.13 11.04
N GLY A 101 -29.28 -18.91 11.88
CA GLY A 101 -28.98 -20.32 12.07
C GLY A 101 -29.14 -21.06 10.74
N GLY A 102 -28.01 -21.39 10.10
CA GLY A 102 -27.97 -22.40 9.06
C GLY A 102 -28.26 -23.78 9.65
N PRO A 103 -28.89 -24.69 8.89
CA PRO A 103 -29.18 -26.04 9.39
C PRO A 103 -27.89 -26.76 9.78
N GLN A 104 -27.88 -27.35 10.98
CA GLN A 104 -26.80 -28.27 11.38
C GLN A 104 -26.78 -29.47 10.43
N PRO A 105 -25.60 -29.90 9.94
CA PRO A 105 -25.51 -31.10 9.12
C PRO A 105 -25.90 -32.32 9.96
N PRO A 106 -26.66 -33.28 9.39
CA PRO A 106 -27.02 -34.50 10.11
C PRO A 106 -25.76 -35.29 10.48
N GLY A 107 -25.76 -35.84 11.70
CA GLY A 107 -24.67 -36.67 12.21
C GLY A 107 -24.41 -37.89 11.33
N ASN A 108 -23.13 -38.19 11.14
CA ASN A 108 -22.51 -39.19 10.24
C ASN A 108 -22.31 -38.78 8.76
N TRP A 109 -21.73 -37.61 8.53
CA TRP A 109 -20.94 -37.35 7.32
C TRP A 109 -19.50 -37.85 7.54
N GLU A 110 -19.12 -38.90 6.83
CA GLU A 110 -17.70 -39.14 6.53
C GLU A 110 -17.39 -38.35 5.25
N PRO A 111 -16.38 -37.46 5.24
CA PRO A 111 -15.97 -36.80 4.01
C PRO A 111 -15.54 -37.86 3.00
N THR A 112 -16.25 -37.97 1.88
CA THR A 112 -15.63 -38.53 0.68
C THR A 112 -14.31 -37.79 0.47
N PRO A 113 -13.19 -38.50 0.20
CA PRO A 113 -11.94 -37.82 -0.13
C PRO A 113 -12.23 -36.87 -1.29
N PRO A 114 -11.97 -35.56 -1.14
CA PRO A 114 -12.27 -34.60 -2.20
C PRO A 114 -11.56 -35.03 -3.48
N GLY A 115 -12.20 -34.79 -4.62
CA GLY A 115 -11.58 -35.07 -5.91
C GLY A 115 -10.18 -34.43 -6.00
N GLU A 116 -9.18 -35.21 -6.37
CA GLU A 116 -7.79 -34.75 -6.44
C GLU A 116 -7.64 -33.69 -7.55
N ILE A 117 -7.11 -32.52 -7.20
CA ILE A 117 -6.66 -31.50 -8.15
C ILE A 117 -5.20 -31.77 -8.46
N ILE A 118 -4.88 -31.96 -9.74
CA ILE A 118 -3.50 -32.02 -10.23
C ILE A 118 -3.20 -30.68 -10.87
N ILE A 119 -2.06 -30.07 -10.51
CA ILE A 119 -1.61 -28.77 -11.01
C ILE A 119 -0.16 -28.90 -11.50
N SER A 120 0.14 -28.29 -12.64
CA SER A 120 1.51 -28.20 -13.15
C SER A 120 2.35 -27.17 -12.38
N GLU A 121 3.65 -27.15 -12.67
CA GLU A 121 4.47 -25.96 -12.38
C GLU A 121 3.93 -24.72 -13.13
N PRO A 122 4.12 -23.51 -12.59
CA PRO A 122 3.68 -22.27 -13.25
C PRO A 122 4.42 -22.02 -14.56
N VAL A 123 3.66 -21.70 -15.61
CA VAL A 123 4.16 -21.14 -16.85
C VAL A 123 3.99 -19.62 -16.81
N ALA A 124 5.07 -18.87 -16.98
CA ALA A 124 4.98 -17.42 -17.08
C ALA A 124 4.31 -17.01 -18.41
N LEU A 125 3.30 -16.15 -18.33
CA LEU A 125 2.65 -15.53 -19.50
C LEU A 125 3.32 -14.22 -19.92
N VAL A 126 4.15 -13.68 -19.03
CA VAL A 126 4.91 -12.44 -19.20
C VAL A 126 6.40 -12.75 -19.14
N HIS A 127 7.14 -12.27 -20.14
CA HIS A 127 8.59 -12.48 -20.28
C HIS A 127 9.34 -11.16 -20.42
N ASP A 128 9.12 -10.25 -19.48
CA ASP A 128 9.74 -8.92 -19.50
C ASP A 128 11.23 -8.98 -19.10
N THR A 129 12.06 -8.19 -19.79
CA THR A 129 13.50 -8.05 -19.51
C THR A 129 13.80 -6.76 -18.74
N GLU A 130 15.05 -6.60 -18.28
CA GLU A 130 15.56 -5.35 -17.66
C GLU A 130 14.80 -4.88 -16.40
N LEU A 131 14.31 -5.82 -15.59
CA LEU A 131 13.46 -5.53 -14.43
C LEU A 131 14.15 -4.75 -13.30
N ASP A 132 15.49 -4.73 -13.30
CA ASP A 132 16.32 -4.00 -12.35
C ASP A 132 16.42 -2.49 -12.66
N SER A 133 16.06 -2.08 -13.88
CA SER A 133 16.01 -0.66 -14.24
C SER A 133 14.86 0.05 -13.54
N ARG A 134 15.07 1.31 -13.11
CA ARG A 134 13.96 2.12 -12.58
C ARG A 134 12.95 2.36 -13.71
N PRO A 135 11.66 2.02 -13.52
CA PRO A 135 10.67 2.20 -14.55
C PRO A 135 10.34 3.69 -14.74
N ASP A 136 10.14 4.10 -15.99
CA ASP A 136 9.47 5.34 -16.36
C ASP A 136 7.97 5.06 -16.49
N VAL A 137 7.15 5.66 -15.63
CA VAL A 137 5.70 5.46 -15.65
C VAL A 137 5.08 6.59 -16.47
N ARG A 138 4.33 6.23 -17.51
CA ARG A 138 3.60 7.15 -18.37
C ARG A 138 2.13 6.78 -18.38
N ILE A 139 1.25 7.77 -18.33
CA ILE A 139 -0.20 7.58 -18.45
C ILE A 139 -0.76 8.56 -19.48
N ASP A 140 -1.64 8.06 -20.35
CA ASP A 140 -2.35 8.93 -21.28
C ASP A 140 -3.22 9.93 -20.51
N ALA A 141 -3.11 11.20 -20.91
CA ALA A 141 -3.81 12.32 -20.30
C ALA A 141 -5.33 12.11 -20.24
N GLU A 142 -5.91 11.47 -21.26
CA GLU A 142 -7.34 11.16 -21.29
C GLU A 142 -7.70 10.03 -20.32
N VAL A 143 -6.82 9.04 -20.11
CA VAL A 143 -7.02 7.97 -19.13
C VAL A 143 -6.94 8.54 -17.71
N HIS A 144 -5.95 9.40 -17.45
CA HIS A 144 -5.82 10.12 -16.18
C HIS A 144 -7.09 10.92 -15.85
N LYS A 145 -7.64 11.68 -16.82
CA LYS A 145 -8.93 12.39 -16.65
C LYS A 145 -10.10 11.46 -16.38
N LYS A 146 -10.17 10.31 -17.07
CA LYS A 146 -11.26 9.34 -16.88
C LYS A 146 -11.25 8.78 -15.45
N ILE A 147 -10.07 8.42 -14.93
CA ILE A 147 -9.92 7.94 -13.54
C ILE A 147 -10.31 9.05 -12.56
N GLU A 148 -9.84 10.29 -12.79
CA GLU A 148 -10.19 11.42 -11.93
C GLU A 148 -11.70 11.71 -11.94
N ALA A 149 -12.34 11.71 -13.11
CA ALA A 149 -13.78 11.91 -13.24
C ALA A 149 -14.58 10.81 -12.53
N PHE A 150 -14.14 9.56 -12.64
CA PHE A 150 -14.75 8.43 -11.94
C PHE A 150 -14.66 8.59 -10.41
N ALA A 151 -13.49 8.97 -9.88
CA ALA A 151 -13.33 9.22 -8.44
C ALA A 151 -14.10 10.47 -7.97
N LEU A 152 -14.22 11.51 -8.80
CA LEU A 152 -14.96 12.74 -8.47
C LEU A 152 -16.47 12.53 -8.42
N ALA A 153 -17.01 11.59 -9.21
CA ALA A 153 -18.44 11.28 -9.22
C ALA A 153 -18.96 10.93 -7.82
N ASN A 154 -18.13 10.30 -6.98
CA ASN A 154 -18.40 10.11 -5.56
C ASN A 154 -17.16 10.32 -4.68
N ARG A 155 -16.71 11.57 -4.57
CA ARG A 155 -15.50 11.98 -3.81
C ARG A 155 -15.46 11.58 -2.33
N ASN A 156 -16.58 11.14 -1.76
CA ASN A 156 -16.70 10.77 -0.35
C ASN A 156 -16.53 9.26 -0.11
N GLN A 157 -16.38 8.47 -1.17
CA GLN A 157 -16.16 7.03 -1.11
C GLN A 157 -14.92 6.67 -1.94
N GLU A 158 -14.19 5.67 -1.47
CA GLU A 158 -13.11 5.08 -2.24
C GLU A 158 -13.68 4.27 -3.41
N CYS A 159 -13.02 4.36 -4.56
CA CYS A 159 -13.32 3.58 -5.75
C CYS A 159 -12.04 2.92 -6.26
N ALA A 160 -12.16 1.93 -7.16
CA ALA A 160 -11.01 1.22 -7.69
C ALA A 160 -11.21 0.81 -9.15
N GLY A 161 -10.16 0.27 -9.77
CA GLY A 161 -10.22 -0.33 -11.09
C GLY A 161 -8.87 -0.83 -11.58
N LEU A 162 -8.84 -1.38 -12.79
CA LEU A 162 -7.64 -1.89 -13.43
C LEU A 162 -6.96 -0.83 -14.30
N LEU A 163 -5.63 -0.91 -14.39
CA LEU A 163 -4.81 -0.14 -15.31
C LEU A 163 -4.31 -1.05 -16.43
N LEU A 164 -4.47 -0.64 -17.68
CA LEU A 164 -4.11 -1.41 -18.86
C LEU A 164 -3.14 -0.65 -19.76
N GLY A 165 -2.25 -1.38 -20.44
CA GLY A 165 -1.34 -0.76 -21.40
C GLY A 165 -0.25 -1.69 -21.94
N SER A 166 0.89 -1.09 -22.30
CA SER A 166 2.07 -1.75 -22.84
C SER A 166 3.32 -1.48 -22.01
N ILE A 167 4.31 -2.35 -22.17
CA ILE A 167 5.66 -2.14 -21.70
C ILE A 167 6.54 -1.89 -22.92
N ASP A 168 7.21 -0.75 -22.94
CA ASP A 168 8.11 -0.36 -24.01
C ASP A 168 9.54 -0.25 -23.50
N SER A 169 10.51 -0.45 -24.39
CA SER A 169 11.94 -0.27 -24.12
C SER A 169 12.46 0.91 -24.93
N GLU A 170 12.86 2.00 -24.28
CA GLU A 170 13.54 3.14 -24.89
C GLU A 170 15.00 3.20 -24.38
N GLY A 171 15.96 2.81 -25.23
CA GLY A 171 17.37 2.80 -24.86
C GLY A 171 17.69 1.76 -23.76
N ARG A 172 18.06 2.22 -22.55
CA ARG A 172 18.26 1.38 -21.35
C ARG A 172 17.12 1.55 -20.32
N GLY A 173 16.04 2.23 -20.71
CA GLY A 173 14.91 2.56 -19.86
C GLY A 173 13.71 1.69 -20.21
N ARG A 174 13.04 1.20 -19.17
CA ARG A 174 11.79 0.45 -19.25
C ARG A 174 10.62 1.38 -18.98
N ILE A 175 9.69 1.47 -19.92
CA ILE A 175 8.53 2.35 -19.83
C ILE A 175 7.29 1.52 -19.56
N ILE A 176 6.57 1.87 -18.49
CA ILE A 176 5.24 1.35 -18.19
C ILE A 176 4.25 2.38 -18.73
N HIS A 177 3.66 2.13 -19.91
CA HIS A 177 2.75 3.08 -20.56
C HIS A 177 1.30 2.62 -20.41
N ILE A 178 0.54 3.37 -19.61
CA ILE A 178 -0.86 3.14 -19.32
C ILE A 178 -1.72 3.90 -20.34
N THR A 179 -2.46 3.15 -21.15
CA THR A 179 -3.26 3.68 -22.28
C THR A 179 -4.76 3.40 -22.13
N ALA A 180 -5.14 2.60 -21.14
CA ALA A 180 -6.54 2.42 -20.75
C ALA A 180 -6.68 2.15 -19.25
N ALA A 181 -7.90 2.36 -18.74
CA ALA A 181 -8.28 2.01 -17.39
C ALA A 181 -9.72 1.47 -17.41
N VAL A 182 -9.99 0.47 -16.57
CA VAL A 182 -11.30 -0.16 -16.44
C VAL A 182 -11.78 0.04 -15.00
N PRO A 183 -12.71 0.96 -14.76
CA PRO A 183 -13.30 1.17 -13.44
C PRO A 183 -14.04 -0.07 -12.93
N ALA A 184 -13.96 -0.34 -11.63
CA ALA A 184 -14.77 -1.34 -10.95
C ALA A 184 -16.12 -0.72 -10.58
N GLU A 185 -17.07 -0.64 -11.52
CA GLU A 185 -18.34 0.05 -11.29
C GLU A 185 -19.17 -0.57 -10.16
N SER A 186 -19.18 -1.91 -10.05
CA SER A 186 -19.85 -2.63 -8.97
C SER A 186 -18.98 -2.80 -7.70
N ALA A 187 -17.87 -2.07 -7.56
CA ALA A 187 -17.13 -2.05 -6.31
C ALA A 187 -17.91 -1.33 -5.20
N VAL A 188 -17.76 -1.81 -3.97
CA VAL A 188 -18.44 -1.25 -2.79
C VAL A 188 -17.46 -0.38 -2.01
N GLY A 189 -17.61 0.93 -2.17
CA GLY A 189 -16.80 1.95 -1.51
C GLY A 189 -17.37 2.44 -0.19
N THR A 190 -16.50 2.66 0.79
CA THR A 190 -16.74 3.45 2.00
C THR A 190 -15.77 4.64 2.03
N LYS A 191 -15.79 5.46 3.08
CA LYS A 191 -14.86 6.59 3.21
C LYS A 191 -13.39 6.17 3.37
N ALA A 192 -13.15 4.95 3.85
CA ALA A 192 -11.82 4.49 4.22
C ALA A 192 -11.43 3.16 3.56
N SER A 193 -12.31 2.57 2.75
CA SER A 193 -12.02 1.31 2.07
C SER A 193 -12.84 1.14 0.80
N VAL A 194 -12.34 0.34 -0.14
CA VAL A 194 -13.10 -0.11 -1.29
C VAL A 194 -12.96 -1.62 -1.45
N ARG A 195 -14.10 -2.32 -1.54
CA ARG A 195 -14.16 -3.75 -1.78
C ARG A 195 -14.48 -4.04 -3.24
N ILE A 196 -13.67 -4.88 -3.87
CA ILE A 196 -13.88 -5.40 -5.23
C ILE A 196 -14.40 -6.84 -5.11
N PRO A 197 -15.73 -7.05 -5.17
CA PRO A 197 -16.32 -8.38 -5.13
C PRO A 197 -16.05 -9.17 -6.42
N LEU A 198 -16.28 -10.49 -6.39
CA LEU A 198 -16.03 -11.38 -7.53
C LEU A 198 -16.78 -10.96 -8.82
N HIS A 199 -18.01 -10.45 -8.72
CA HIS A 199 -18.76 -9.96 -9.88
C HIS A 199 -18.18 -8.66 -10.46
N ALA A 200 -17.60 -7.78 -9.63
CA ALA A 200 -16.90 -6.59 -10.13
C ALA A 200 -15.61 -6.98 -10.89
N TRP A 201 -14.93 -8.05 -10.46
CA TRP A 201 -13.84 -8.64 -11.23
C TRP A 201 -14.29 -9.17 -12.58
N GLU A 202 -15.41 -9.89 -12.62
CA GLU A 202 -16.01 -10.37 -13.88
C GLU A 202 -16.30 -9.22 -14.84
N GLU A 203 -16.98 -8.16 -14.37
CA GLU A 203 -17.29 -6.99 -15.19
C GLU A 203 -16.02 -6.35 -15.77
N MET A 204 -15.01 -6.10 -14.92
CA MET A 204 -13.76 -5.51 -15.36
C MET A 204 -13.00 -6.40 -16.34
N LEU A 205 -12.93 -7.71 -16.08
CA LEU A 205 -12.22 -8.65 -16.94
C LEU A 205 -12.95 -8.88 -18.26
N ARG A 206 -14.29 -8.83 -18.27
CA ARG A 206 -15.10 -8.88 -19.48
C ARG A 206 -14.85 -7.66 -20.36
N VAL A 207 -14.87 -6.45 -19.77
CA VAL A 207 -14.52 -5.21 -20.49
C VAL A 207 -13.07 -5.30 -21.02
N ARG A 208 -12.14 -5.77 -20.18
CA ARG A 208 -10.75 -5.97 -20.60
C ARG A 208 -10.64 -6.92 -21.78
N ASP A 209 -11.28 -8.08 -21.73
CA ASP A 209 -11.16 -9.11 -22.76
C ASP A 209 -11.82 -8.67 -24.09
N LEU A 210 -12.97 -7.99 -24.02
CA LEU A 210 -13.72 -7.55 -25.21
C LEU A 210 -13.15 -6.29 -25.87
N ASP A 211 -12.81 -5.29 -25.06
CA ASP A 211 -12.48 -3.95 -25.57
C ASP A 211 -10.96 -3.71 -25.60
N PHE A 212 -10.19 -4.45 -24.81
CA PHE A 212 -8.76 -4.21 -24.57
C PHE A 212 -7.91 -5.49 -24.65
N GLY A 213 -8.32 -6.50 -25.41
CA GLY A 213 -7.67 -7.82 -25.45
C GLY A 213 -6.18 -7.82 -25.86
N GLY A 214 -5.70 -6.75 -26.51
CA GLY A 214 -4.29 -6.54 -26.84
C GLY A 214 -3.46 -5.81 -25.77
N LEU A 215 -4.10 -5.30 -24.72
CA LEU A 215 -3.42 -4.60 -23.63
C LEU A 215 -3.17 -5.53 -22.44
N ARG A 216 -2.06 -5.29 -21.75
CA ARG A 216 -1.72 -6.01 -20.51
C ARG A 216 -2.35 -5.32 -19.31
N ILE A 217 -2.68 -6.10 -18.28
CA ILE A 217 -2.94 -5.55 -16.94
C ILE A 217 -1.59 -5.07 -16.38
N LEU A 218 -1.48 -3.76 -16.17
CA LEU A 218 -0.29 -3.08 -15.62
C LEU A 218 -0.47 -2.69 -14.16
N GLY A 219 -1.52 -3.21 -13.51
CA GLY A 219 -1.81 -2.96 -12.11
C GLY A 219 -3.21 -2.42 -11.92
N TRP A 220 -3.36 -1.55 -10.93
CA TRP A 220 -4.66 -1.12 -10.43
C TRP A 220 -4.61 0.32 -9.94
N PHE A 221 -5.77 0.94 -9.84
CA PHE A 221 -5.93 2.22 -9.17
C PHE A 221 -6.96 2.12 -8.06
N HIS A 222 -6.81 2.99 -7.06
CA HIS A 222 -7.87 3.27 -6.10
C HIS A 222 -7.82 4.71 -5.62
N SER A 223 -8.97 5.22 -5.19
CA SER A 223 -9.07 6.55 -4.60
C SER A 223 -9.07 6.52 -3.08
N HIS A 224 -8.63 7.61 -2.46
CA HIS A 224 -8.81 7.88 -1.03
C HIS A 224 -9.74 9.08 -0.85
N ALA A 225 -10.72 8.98 0.05
CA ALA A 225 -11.67 10.07 0.33
C ALA A 225 -11.10 11.09 1.35
N GLY A 226 -10.02 11.78 0.97
CA GLY A 226 -9.41 12.86 1.78
C GLY A 226 -8.24 12.43 2.68
N TRP A 227 -7.74 11.20 2.53
CA TRP A 227 -6.60 10.69 3.30
C TRP A 227 -5.23 11.06 2.69
N GLY A 228 -5.21 11.64 1.49
CA GLY A 228 -4.00 11.87 0.71
C GLY A 228 -3.50 10.63 -0.03
N VAL A 229 -2.29 10.72 -0.58
CA VAL A 229 -1.72 9.71 -1.49
C VAL A 229 -0.67 8.89 -0.75
N PHE A 230 -1.02 7.67 -0.39
CA PHE A 230 -0.15 6.67 0.23
C PHE A 230 -0.73 5.27 -0.02
N MET A 231 0.01 4.22 0.32
CA MET A 231 -0.51 2.84 0.36
C MET A 231 -0.70 2.40 1.80
N SER A 232 -1.91 1.96 2.15
CA SER A 232 -2.24 1.32 3.42
C SER A 232 -1.61 -0.09 3.51
N ASP A 233 -1.65 -0.71 4.71
CA ASP A 233 -1.24 -2.11 4.87
C ASP A 233 -2.07 -3.05 3.97
N ALA A 234 -3.36 -2.75 3.77
CA ALA A 234 -4.23 -3.52 2.88
C ALA A 234 -3.85 -3.33 1.41
N ASP A 235 -3.51 -2.11 0.99
CA ASP A 235 -3.10 -1.83 -0.39
C ASP A 235 -1.78 -2.53 -0.71
N VAL A 236 -0.83 -2.50 0.23
CA VAL A 236 0.45 -3.21 0.12
C VAL A 236 0.22 -4.71 0.05
N PHE A 237 -0.71 -5.25 0.83
CA PHE A 237 -1.10 -6.66 0.76
C PHE A 237 -1.66 -7.02 -0.62
N ILE A 238 -2.62 -6.26 -1.13
CA ILE A 238 -3.24 -6.50 -2.45
C ILE A 238 -2.19 -6.44 -3.54
N HIS A 239 -1.41 -5.36 -3.58
CA HIS A 239 -0.42 -5.17 -4.64
C HIS A 239 0.64 -6.27 -4.61
N ARG A 240 1.09 -6.69 -3.43
CA ARG A 240 2.08 -7.77 -3.29
C ARG A 240 1.59 -9.13 -3.77
N HIS A 241 0.34 -9.50 -3.49
CA HIS A 241 -0.12 -10.87 -3.76
C HIS A 241 -0.79 -11.01 -5.13
N PHE A 242 -1.46 -9.97 -5.61
CA PHE A 242 -2.28 -10.04 -6.83
C PHE A 242 -1.71 -9.22 -8.00
N PHE A 243 -0.78 -8.31 -7.72
CA PHE A 243 -0.05 -7.55 -8.75
C PHE A 243 1.48 -7.61 -8.54
N PRO A 244 2.08 -8.81 -8.38
CA PRO A 244 3.48 -8.97 -7.96
C PRO A 244 4.51 -8.65 -9.05
N HIS A 245 4.09 -8.51 -10.32
CA HIS A 245 5.05 -8.34 -11.41
C HIS A 245 5.73 -6.96 -11.32
N PRO A 246 7.07 -6.84 -11.50
CA PRO A 246 7.77 -5.55 -11.33
C PRO A 246 7.35 -4.42 -12.28
N ASN A 247 6.64 -4.76 -13.36
CA ASN A 247 6.02 -3.79 -14.28
C ASN A 247 4.58 -3.40 -13.91
N MET A 248 4.06 -3.93 -12.81
CA MET A 248 2.77 -3.51 -12.29
C MET A 248 2.92 -2.37 -11.31
N VAL A 249 1.97 -1.44 -11.34
CA VAL A 249 1.95 -0.24 -10.50
C VAL A 249 0.62 -0.12 -9.77
N ALA A 250 0.62 0.60 -8.65
CA ALA A 250 -0.60 1.03 -7.98
C ALA A 250 -0.75 2.55 -8.14
N TYR A 251 -1.87 3.01 -8.69
CA TYR A 251 -2.18 4.43 -8.81
C TYR A 251 -3.14 4.86 -7.71
N VAL A 252 -2.70 5.77 -6.85
CA VAL A 252 -3.53 6.30 -5.76
C VAL A 252 -3.85 7.76 -6.03
N LEU A 253 -5.13 8.11 -6.00
CA LEU A 253 -5.58 9.49 -6.11
C LEU A 253 -6.47 9.89 -4.94
N ASP A 254 -6.35 11.14 -4.51
CA ASP A 254 -7.26 11.76 -3.56
C ASP A 254 -7.98 12.91 -4.27
N PRO A 255 -9.25 12.72 -4.71
CA PRO A 255 -10.00 13.73 -5.41
C PRO A 255 -10.34 14.95 -4.53
N THR A 256 -10.28 14.80 -3.20
CA THR A 256 -10.55 15.90 -2.26
C THR A 256 -9.35 16.85 -2.16
N SER A 257 -8.14 16.30 -2.08
CA SER A 257 -6.91 17.10 -2.02
C SER A 257 -6.27 17.38 -3.37
N ALA A 258 -6.87 16.88 -4.47
CA ALA A 258 -6.37 17.10 -5.82
C ALA A 258 -4.91 16.61 -5.97
N ARG A 259 -4.61 15.45 -5.38
CA ARG A 259 -3.29 14.82 -5.40
C ARG A 259 -3.41 13.41 -5.91
N ASP A 260 -2.36 12.96 -6.59
CA ASP A 260 -2.23 11.59 -7.07
C ASP A 260 -0.77 11.14 -7.06
N GLY A 261 -0.55 9.85 -7.29
CA GLY A 261 0.77 9.29 -7.40
C GLY A 261 0.74 7.80 -7.74
N PHE A 262 1.78 7.36 -8.44
CA PHE A 262 2.02 5.94 -8.67
C PHE A 262 2.92 5.37 -7.58
N PHE A 263 2.76 4.08 -7.31
CA PHE A 263 3.66 3.26 -6.52
C PHE A 263 4.16 2.12 -7.39
N TYR A 264 5.45 1.81 -7.32
CA TYR A 264 6.07 0.77 -8.11
C TYR A 264 7.02 -0.10 -7.28
N TRP A 265 7.41 -1.24 -7.85
CA TRP A 265 8.38 -2.17 -7.29
C TRP A 265 9.84 -1.70 -7.46
N HIS A 266 10.57 -1.57 -6.36
CA HIS A 266 12.01 -1.33 -6.34
C HIS A 266 12.68 -2.24 -5.30
N ASP A 267 13.59 -3.10 -5.75
CA ASP A 267 14.32 -4.04 -4.88
C ASP A 267 13.41 -4.85 -3.94
N GLY A 268 12.29 -5.35 -4.50
CA GLY A 268 11.28 -6.13 -3.76
C GLY A 268 10.43 -5.32 -2.76
N LYS A 269 10.54 -3.99 -2.77
CA LYS A 269 9.75 -3.07 -1.95
C LYS A 269 8.83 -2.24 -2.83
N ILE A 270 7.69 -1.83 -2.28
CA ILE A 270 6.74 -0.94 -2.94
C ILE A 270 7.03 0.47 -2.44
N GLY A 271 7.21 1.42 -3.36
CA GLY A 271 7.56 2.79 -3.04
C GLY A 271 6.88 3.80 -3.96
N LEU A 272 6.72 5.03 -3.46
CA LEU A 272 6.16 6.14 -4.24
C LEU A 272 7.07 6.46 -5.43
N CYS A 273 6.46 6.54 -6.61
CA CYS A 273 7.08 6.99 -7.83
C CYS A 273 7.40 8.49 -7.72
N PRO A 274 8.66 8.92 -7.86
CA PRO A 274 9.02 10.34 -7.74
C PRO A 274 8.33 11.26 -8.75
N SER A 275 8.05 10.72 -9.95
CA SER A 275 7.37 11.42 -11.04
C SER A 275 6.86 10.43 -12.08
N TYR A 276 5.72 10.74 -12.70
CA TYR A 276 5.20 10.04 -13.86
C TYR A 276 4.88 11.03 -14.98
N GLY A 277 4.92 10.60 -16.23
CA GLY A 277 4.64 11.43 -17.40
C GLY A 277 3.17 11.39 -17.82
N LEU A 278 2.60 12.54 -18.13
CA LEU A 278 1.34 12.62 -18.88
C LEU A 278 1.65 12.61 -20.38
N VAL A 279 1.04 11.68 -21.12
CA VAL A 279 1.19 11.54 -22.57
C VAL A 279 -0.09 12.01 -23.25
N GLY A 280 0.02 12.80 -24.31
CA GLY A 280 -1.16 13.28 -25.03
C GLY A 280 -0.83 14.45 -25.94
N THR A 281 -1.85 14.97 -26.63
CA THR A 281 -1.68 16.15 -27.47
C THR A 281 -1.45 17.39 -26.60
N PRO A 282 -0.89 18.49 -27.15
CA PRO A 282 -0.78 19.75 -26.43
C PRO A 282 -2.11 20.26 -25.86
N ARG A 283 -3.24 19.90 -26.46
CA ARG A 283 -4.57 20.25 -25.96
C ARG A 283 -4.89 19.47 -24.68
N ASP A 284 -4.61 18.18 -24.67
CA ASP A 284 -4.88 17.28 -23.53
C ASP A 284 -4.04 17.67 -22.32
N LEU A 285 -2.77 18.04 -22.55
CA LEU A 285 -1.83 18.47 -21.51
C LEU A 285 -2.12 19.88 -20.97
N LYS A 286 -2.73 20.77 -21.76
CA LYS A 286 -3.11 22.13 -21.30
C LYS A 286 -4.27 22.11 -20.32
N SER A 287 -5.26 21.22 -20.51
CA SER A 287 -6.35 21.03 -19.53
C SER A 287 -5.88 20.48 -18.18
N HIS A 288 -4.67 19.92 -18.12
CA HIS A 288 -4.08 19.29 -16.94
C HIS A 288 -3.19 20.22 -16.09
N HIS A 289 -2.96 21.47 -16.52
CA HIS A 289 -2.22 22.43 -15.71
C HIS A 289 -3.02 22.83 -14.47
N ARG A 290 -2.90 22.04 -13.41
CA ARG A 290 -3.36 22.42 -12.07
C ARG A 290 -2.57 23.65 -11.62
N PRO A 291 -3.23 24.73 -11.19
CA PRO A 291 -2.55 25.77 -10.43
C PRO A 291 -2.02 25.10 -9.16
N ARG A 292 -0.69 24.98 -9.05
CA ARG A 292 -0.05 24.58 -7.81
C ARG A 292 -0.51 25.58 -6.76
N ALA A 293 -1.38 25.16 -5.83
CA ALA A 293 -1.83 26.03 -4.75
C ALA A 293 -0.59 26.60 -4.08
N LYS A 294 -0.36 27.91 -4.24
CA LYS A 294 0.73 28.60 -3.56
C LYS A 294 0.52 28.30 -2.09
N ALA A 295 1.50 27.66 -1.45
CA ALA A 295 1.56 27.61 0.00
C ALA A 295 1.38 29.06 0.48
N SER A 296 0.23 29.35 1.09
CA SER A 296 -0.02 30.66 1.67
C SER A 296 0.95 30.79 2.82
N ARG A 297 2.09 31.42 2.54
CA ARG A 297 2.96 32.01 3.54
C ARG A 297 2.07 33.00 4.27
N THR A 298 1.50 32.56 5.38
CA THR A 298 0.77 33.43 6.29
C THR A 298 1.82 34.39 6.84
N GLU A 299 1.91 35.57 6.22
CA GLU A 299 2.57 36.71 6.82
C GLU A 299 1.87 36.95 8.15
N ARG A 300 2.64 36.70 9.22
CA ARG A 300 2.28 37.04 10.58
C ARG A 300 2.14 38.55 10.62
N ALA A 301 0.89 39.04 10.61
CA ALA A 301 0.60 40.45 10.83
C ALA A 301 1.08 40.82 12.23
N GLU A 302 2.10 41.68 12.31
CA GLU A 302 2.48 42.38 13.54
C GLU A 302 1.37 43.41 13.88
N PRO A 303 1.07 43.62 15.17
CA PRO A 303 0.04 44.57 15.56
C PRO A 303 0.55 46.01 15.38
N LYS A 304 -0.20 46.81 14.62
CA LYS A 304 0.05 48.25 14.41
C LYS A 304 -0.02 49.02 15.74
N ALA A 305 1.08 49.64 16.14
CA ALA A 305 1.12 50.69 17.16
C ALA A 305 0.63 52.03 16.59
N LYS A 306 -0.09 52.81 17.40
CA LYS A 306 -0.59 54.17 17.11
C LYS A 306 0.56 55.19 16.99
N PRO A 307 0.37 56.31 16.25
CA PRO A 307 1.43 57.27 16.00
C PRO A 307 1.68 58.15 17.24
N ALA A 308 2.95 58.28 17.61
CA ALA A 308 3.43 59.28 18.56
C ALA A 308 4.27 60.32 17.80
N GLN A 309 4.03 61.58 18.15
CA GLN A 309 4.60 62.79 17.56
C GLN A 309 6.12 62.87 17.76
N GLU A 310 6.81 63.43 16.76
CA GLU A 310 8.21 63.86 16.87
C GLU A 310 8.37 64.95 17.92
N PRO A 311 9.52 64.94 18.62
CA PRO A 311 10.21 66.19 18.90
C PRO A 311 11.62 66.20 18.33
N GLN A 312 11.98 67.43 17.97
CA GLN A 312 13.24 67.92 17.43
C GLN A 312 14.43 67.69 18.39
N GLY A 313 15.63 67.59 17.82
CA GLY A 313 16.82 68.23 18.40
C GLY A 313 18.01 67.36 18.78
N SER A 314 19.14 67.66 18.11
CA SER A 314 20.54 67.51 18.55
C SER A 314 21.12 66.09 18.64
N ALA A 315 22.40 65.81 18.45
CA ALA A 315 23.52 66.43 17.74
C ALA A 315 24.67 65.40 17.85
N ALA A 316 25.40 65.12 16.76
CA ALA A 316 26.72 64.46 16.72
C ALA A 316 26.79 63.01 17.34
N VAL A 317 27.69 62.08 17.00
CA VAL A 317 29.07 62.11 16.51
C VAL A 317 29.32 60.83 15.67
N TRP A 318 30.07 61.02 14.59
CA TRP A 318 30.81 60.16 13.65
C TRP A 318 31.24 58.69 13.99
N PRO A 319 31.74 57.93 12.98
CA PRO A 319 31.43 56.52 12.70
C PRO A 319 32.64 55.57 12.80
N ALA A 320 32.48 54.40 12.17
CA ALA A 320 33.48 53.43 11.72
C ALA A 320 33.85 52.33 12.72
N LEU A 321 33.67 51.07 12.31
CA LEU A 321 34.79 50.14 12.22
C LEU A 321 34.45 49.05 11.21
N SER A 322 35.04 49.17 10.03
CA SER A 322 35.24 48.05 9.13
C SER A 322 36.55 47.35 9.50
N ARG A 323 36.62 46.05 9.20
CA ARG A 323 37.82 45.20 9.07
C ARG A 323 38.52 44.77 10.37
N TRP A 324 38.27 43.52 10.76
CA TRP A 324 39.32 42.65 11.28
C TRP A 324 39.22 41.25 10.64
N LEU A 325 40.39 40.73 10.25
CA LEU A 325 40.75 39.50 9.53
C LEU A 325 40.18 38.22 10.17
N GLY A 326 40.04 37.04 9.54
CA GLY A 326 40.90 36.36 8.55
C GLY A 326 41.64 35.17 9.20
N LEU A 327 41.36 33.94 8.73
CA LEU A 327 42.00 32.62 8.95
C LEU A 327 41.88 31.89 10.31
N LYS A 328 41.33 30.64 10.26
CA LYS A 328 42.07 29.36 10.48
C LYS A 328 41.19 28.12 10.22
N ASN A 329 41.55 27.36 9.18
CA ASN A 329 41.21 25.94 8.99
C ASN A 329 42.31 25.10 9.66
N ALA A 330 41.96 24.11 10.50
CA ALA A 330 42.80 22.94 10.83
C ALA A 330 42.14 21.88 11.76
N ALA A 331 40.84 21.94 12.08
CA ALA A 331 40.27 21.07 13.13
C ALA A 331 39.21 20.06 12.66
N ILE A 332 38.79 20.06 11.39
CA ILE A 332 37.63 19.24 10.95
C ILE A 332 38.05 17.96 10.19
N GLY A 333 39.29 17.85 9.72
CA GLY A 333 39.79 16.68 8.98
C GLY A 333 40.19 15.47 9.84
N ALA A 334 40.42 15.64 11.14
CA ALA A 334 40.91 14.55 12.00
C ALA A 334 39.81 13.66 12.59
N LEU A 335 38.54 14.10 12.59
CA LEU A 335 37.44 13.34 13.20
C LEU A 335 36.84 12.28 12.27
N VAL A 336 36.95 12.45 10.96
CA VAL A 336 36.35 11.55 9.95
C VAL A 336 37.25 10.33 9.66
N LEU A 337 38.57 10.46 9.82
CA LEU A 337 39.53 9.36 9.63
C LEU A 337 39.60 8.38 10.83
N GLY A 338 39.27 8.84 12.05
CA GLY A 338 39.26 7.98 13.25
C GLY A 338 38.10 6.99 13.29
N VAL A 339 36.94 7.35 12.75
CA VAL A 339 35.74 6.50 12.74
C VAL A 339 35.85 5.37 11.70
N LEU A 340 36.56 5.61 10.58
CA LEU A 340 36.78 4.60 9.54
C LEU A 340 37.82 3.54 9.94
N TYR A 341 38.80 3.87 10.80
CA TYR A 341 39.78 2.89 11.29
C TYR A 341 39.19 1.91 12.31
N PHE A 342 38.30 2.37 13.20
CA PHE A 342 37.65 1.51 14.20
C PHE A 342 36.60 0.55 13.61
N ALA A 343 35.93 0.92 12.52
CA ALA A 343 35.01 0.03 11.82
C ALA A 343 35.73 -1.11 11.06
N PHE A 344 36.97 -0.89 10.61
CA PHE A 344 37.74 -1.89 9.87
C PHE A 344 38.46 -2.88 10.80
N ALA A 345 38.96 -2.44 11.97
CA ALA A 345 39.64 -3.31 12.94
C ALA A 345 38.69 -4.29 13.65
N GLY A 346 37.42 -3.92 13.89
CA GLY A 346 36.42 -4.81 14.51
C GLY A 346 36.00 -6.00 13.63
N SER A 347 36.09 -5.85 12.30
CA SER A 347 35.73 -6.89 11.32
C SER A 347 36.78 -8.01 11.23
N LEU A 348 38.05 -7.70 11.54
CA LEU A 348 39.14 -8.68 11.49
C LEU A 348 39.23 -9.54 12.75
N PHE A 349 38.78 -9.05 13.91
CA PHE A 349 38.78 -9.83 15.16
C PHE A 349 37.62 -10.84 15.24
N ALA A 350 36.49 -10.57 14.57
CA ALA A 350 35.33 -11.47 14.52
C ALA A 350 35.51 -12.69 13.60
N ARG A 351 36.60 -12.73 12.79
CA ARG A 351 36.87 -13.82 11.85
C ARG A 351 37.85 -14.89 12.34
N HIS A 352 38.38 -14.78 13.56
CA HIS A 352 39.40 -15.72 14.07
C HIS A 352 38.93 -16.71 15.14
N ASN A 353 37.66 -16.69 15.56
CA ASN A 353 37.12 -17.66 16.53
C ASN A 353 35.91 -18.42 15.96
N ALA A 354 36.20 -19.38 15.06
CA ALA A 354 35.25 -20.43 14.69
C ALA A 354 35.94 -21.78 14.93
N GLY A 355 35.62 -22.42 16.06
CA GLY A 355 36.28 -23.66 16.49
C GLY A 355 35.53 -24.46 17.55
N LYS A 356 34.46 -25.15 17.13
CA LYS A 356 33.92 -26.43 17.66
C LYS A 356 33.19 -26.50 19.03
N PRO A 357 32.34 -27.54 19.24
CA PRO A 357 31.06 -27.43 19.96
C PRO A 357 30.97 -28.23 21.28
N ALA A 358 29.96 -27.94 22.11
CA ALA A 358 29.52 -28.82 23.20
C ALA A 358 28.00 -28.72 23.44
N LYS A 359 27.45 -29.85 23.92
CA LYS A 359 26.05 -30.30 23.87
C LYS A 359 25.20 -29.85 25.07
N SER A 360 23.89 -29.80 24.81
CA SER A 360 22.76 -30.28 25.65
C SER A 360 22.58 -29.73 27.08
N SER A 361 21.46 -29.01 27.27
CA SER A 361 20.46 -29.39 28.27
C SER A 361 19.06 -28.89 27.88
N LYS A 362 18.04 -29.63 28.35
CA LYS A 362 16.62 -29.61 27.97
C LYS A 362 15.79 -28.55 28.70
N SER A 363 14.69 -28.16 28.04
CA SER A 363 13.32 -27.91 28.56
C SER A 363 13.07 -26.76 29.53
N ALA A 364 12.26 -25.77 29.13
CA ALA A 364 10.83 -25.72 29.46
C ALA A 364 10.19 -24.35 29.13
N ALA A 365 9.05 -24.45 28.43
CA ALA A 365 7.84 -23.61 28.37
C ALA A 365 7.76 -22.13 28.81
N ALA A 366 6.81 -21.46 28.10
CA ALA A 366 6.03 -20.26 28.44
C ALA A 366 6.61 -18.90 27.98
N GLY A 367 6.24 -18.52 26.76
CA GLY A 367 6.44 -17.18 26.21
C GLY A 367 5.46 -16.16 26.81
N SER A 368 6.01 -15.13 27.44
CA SER A 368 5.29 -13.89 27.74
C SER A 368 5.37 -12.94 26.55
N ARG A 369 4.23 -12.37 26.15
CA ARG A 369 4.15 -11.24 25.23
C ARG A 369 4.91 -10.06 25.84
N GLY A 370 5.93 -9.56 25.15
CA GLY A 370 6.68 -8.37 25.57
C GLY A 370 5.78 -7.14 25.65
N MET A 371 5.58 -6.63 26.87
CA MET A 371 4.96 -5.33 27.13
C MET A 371 5.90 -4.20 26.66
N ALA A 372 5.34 -3.15 26.05
CA ALA A 372 6.09 -1.98 25.59
C ALA A 372 6.73 -1.23 26.77
N GLU A 373 8.04 -0.96 26.69
CA GLU A 373 8.79 -0.26 27.73
C GLU A 373 8.52 1.25 27.63
N THR A 374 7.61 1.75 28.47
CA THR A 374 7.29 3.18 28.55
C THR A 374 8.06 3.76 29.72
N ARG A 375 8.98 4.72 29.47
CA ARG A 375 9.81 5.31 30.53
C ARG A 375 9.35 6.74 30.82
N GLU A 376 9.09 7.03 32.09
CA GLU A 376 8.79 8.38 32.56
C GLU A 376 10.06 9.25 32.56
N LEU A 377 9.92 10.49 32.08
CA LEU A 377 11.00 11.47 32.11
C LEU A 377 11.09 12.11 33.51
N PRO A 378 12.27 12.20 34.14
CA PRO A 378 12.42 12.95 35.38
C PRO A 378 12.39 14.46 35.09
N SER A 379 11.61 15.18 35.89
CA SER A 379 11.56 16.64 36.09
C SER A 379 10.77 17.52 35.09
N GLY A 380 9.76 18.21 35.64
CA GLY A 380 9.42 19.59 35.29
C GLY A 380 8.16 19.87 34.48
N ARG A 381 7.65 18.93 33.66
CA ARG A 381 6.39 19.10 32.92
C ARG A 381 5.50 17.86 33.02
N THR A 382 4.32 18.09 33.59
CA THR A 382 3.25 17.13 33.89
C THR A 382 3.07 16.03 32.83
N GLY A 383 3.29 14.77 33.25
CA GLY A 383 2.74 13.56 32.62
C GLY A 383 3.20 13.17 31.21
N THR A 384 4.28 13.75 30.68
CA THR A 384 4.81 13.39 29.35
C THR A 384 5.74 12.17 29.43
N ARG A 385 5.43 11.11 28.68
CA ARG A 385 6.17 9.84 28.64
C ARG A 385 6.99 9.72 27.36
N LEU A 386 8.11 8.98 27.38
CA LEU A 386 8.81 8.61 26.15
C LEU A 386 8.32 7.25 25.65
N TYR A 387 8.17 7.16 24.33
CA TYR A 387 7.73 5.97 23.63
C TYR A 387 8.71 5.62 22.51
N ALA A 388 9.24 4.42 22.55
CA ALA A 388 10.05 3.88 21.46
C ALA A 388 9.11 3.25 20.41
N ILE A 389 9.17 3.78 19.19
CA ILE A 389 8.42 3.28 18.04
C ILE A 389 8.69 1.78 17.85
N GLN A 390 7.63 0.99 17.77
CA GLN A 390 7.69 -0.44 17.52
C GLN A 390 7.48 -0.76 16.04
N LYS A 391 7.76 -2.02 15.67
CA LYS A 391 7.49 -2.52 14.32
C LYS A 391 5.99 -2.42 14.03
N ARG A 392 5.62 -1.82 12.90
CA ARG A 392 4.23 -1.53 12.43
C ARG A 392 3.51 -0.39 13.15
N ASP A 393 4.21 0.41 13.95
CA ASP A 393 3.61 1.62 14.50
C ASP A 393 3.44 2.71 13.44
N ASN A 394 2.24 3.29 13.43
CA ASN A 394 1.93 4.54 12.76
C ASN A 394 1.27 5.50 13.77
N PRO A 395 1.19 6.82 13.49
CA PRO A 395 0.67 7.79 14.45
C PRO A 395 -0.73 7.45 14.98
N TRP A 396 -1.60 6.92 14.12
CA TRP A 396 -2.94 6.49 14.50
C TRP A 396 -2.88 5.28 15.44
N ALA A 397 -2.10 4.24 15.10
CA ALA A 397 -1.99 3.02 15.91
C ALA A 397 -1.40 3.28 17.29
N ILE A 398 -0.43 4.21 17.39
CA ILE A 398 0.13 4.65 18.66
C ILE A 398 -0.94 5.36 19.48
N CYS A 399 -1.68 6.30 18.88
CA CYS A 399 -2.70 7.07 19.59
C CYS A 399 -3.91 6.20 20.01
N ASN A 400 -4.36 5.29 19.15
CA ASN A 400 -5.41 4.34 19.48
C ASN A 400 -5.00 3.45 20.65
N ARG A 401 -3.75 2.99 20.67
CA ARG A 401 -3.23 2.13 21.76
C ARG A 401 -3.03 2.87 23.08
N VAL A 402 -2.51 4.10 23.03
CA VAL A 402 -2.08 4.85 24.23
C VAL A 402 -3.23 5.68 24.82
N TYR A 403 -4.07 6.25 23.95
CA TYR A 403 -5.11 7.20 24.31
C TYR A 403 -6.53 6.68 24.07
N ASP A 404 -6.69 5.49 23.47
CA ASP A 404 -8.01 4.99 23.03
C ASP A 404 -8.71 5.97 22.08
N ASP A 405 -7.91 6.60 21.20
CA ASP A 405 -8.36 7.65 20.28
C ASP A 405 -7.32 7.85 19.15
N GLY A 406 -7.49 7.12 18.05
CA GLY A 406 -6.55 7.16 16.90
C GLY A 406 -6.51 8.51 16.16
N GLU A 407 -7.60 9.29 16.22
CA GLU A 407 -7.72 10.61 15.59
C GLU A 407 -6.74 11.64 16.18
N LEU A 408 -6.17 11.35 17.35
CA LEU A 408 -5.12 12.17 17.95
C LEU A 408 -3.77 12.07 17.23
N GLY A 409 -3.60 11.14 16.27
CA GLY A 409 -2.37 10.86 15.53
C GLY A 409 -1.68 12.09 14.93
N PRO A 410 -2.37 12.92 14.13
CA PRO A 410 -1.79 14.13 13.55
C PRO A 410 -1.31 15.14 14.61
N TYR A 411 -2.03 15.23 15.72
CA TYR A 411 -1.69 16.15 16.82
C TYR A 411 -0.50 15.64 17.64
N LEU A 412 -0.39 14.33 17.84
CA LEU A 412 0.78 13.71 18.43
C LEU A 412 2.03 13.97 17.58
N MET A 413 1.92 13.89 16.25
CA MET A 413 3.03 14.21 15.36
C MET A 413 3.41 15.68 15.44
N ARG A 414 2.41 16.58 15.44
CA ARG A 414 2.64 18.02 15.62
C ARG A 414 3.29 18.35 16.96
N TYR A 415 2.89 17.68 18.04
CA TYR A 415 3.51 17.83 19.37
C TYR A 415 4.99 17.43 19.36
N ASN A 416 5.36 16.43 18.56
CA ASN A 416 6.74 15.98 18.38
C ASN A 416 7.51 16.75 17.30
N HIS A 417 6.96 17.85 16.77
CA HIS A 417 7.53 18.62 15.66
C HIS A 417 7.79 17.78 14.39
N MET A 418 6.97 16.75 14.18
CA MET A 418 7.02 15.87 13.01
C MET A 418 5.94 16.27 12.01
N LYS A 419 6.15 15.94 10.73
CA LYS A 419 5.11 16.07 9.70
C LYS A 419 3.92 15.18 10.07
N PRO A 420 2.68 15.49 9.63
CA PRO A 420 1.49 14.71 9.99
C PRO A 420 1.60 13.21 9.72
N ASN A 421 2.33 12.82 8.67
CA ASN A 421 2.60 11.42 8.29
C ASN A 421 4.12 11.21 8.09
N PRO A 422 4.90 11.05 9.17
CA PRO A 422 6.33 10.82 9.06
C PRO A 422 6.63 9.34 8.83
N CYS A 423 7.72 9.02 8.12
CA CYS A 423 8.26 7.66 8.14
C CYS A 423 8.87 7.41 9.53
N LEU A 424 8.13 6.72 10.40
CA LEU A 424 8.58 6.37 11.75
C LEU A 424 9.59 5.23 11.68
N GLN A 425 10.73 5.38 12.36
CA GLN A 425 11.76 4.34 12.43
C GLN A 425 11.60 3.52 13.71
N VAL A 426 11.68 2.19 13.60
CA VAL A 426 11.66 1.31 14.79
C VAL A 426 12.81 1.69 15.73
N GLY A 427 12.49 1.89 17.02
CA GLY A 427 13.42 2.37 18.04
C GLY A 427 13.51 3.89 18.16
N GLN A 428 12.94 4.66 17.23
CA GLN A 428 12.85 6.11 17.36
C GLN A 428 12.04 6.48 18.61
N GLN A 429 12.51 7.47 19.39
CA GLN A 429 11.77 7.94 20.56
C GLN A 429 10.88 9.13 20.22
N ILE A 430 9.61 9.05 20.59
CA ILE A 430 8.65 10.16 20.54
C ILE A 430 8.12 10.46 21.95
N LYS A 431 7.69 11.69 22.17
CA LYS A 431 7.05 12.15 23.41
C LYS A 431 5.55 11.91 23.31
N LEU A 432 4.98 11.27 24.33
CA LEU A 432 3.56 11.06 24.54
C LEU A 432 3.08 12.02 25.65
N PRO A 433 2.48 13.18 25.33
CA PRO A 433 1.90 14.06 26.34
C PRO A 433 0.61 13.46 26.94
N PRO A 434 0.04 14.05 28.01
CA PRO A 434 -1.30 13.71 28.47
C PRO A 434 -2.35 13.87 27.37
N LYS A 435 -3.36 12.98 27.29
CA LYS A 435 -4.44 12.99 26.27
C LYS A 435 -5.06 14.38 26.09
N GLU A 436 -5.29 15.07 27.21
CA GLU A 436 -5.87 16.41 27.25
C GLU A 436 -5.04 17.47 26.51
N THR A 437 -3.72 17.29 26.44
CA THR A 437 -2.83 18.19 25.67
C THR A 437 -3.08 18.05 24.18
N LEU A 438 -3.32 16.83 23.70
CA LEU A 438 -3.62 16.57 22.30
C LEU A 438 -5.03 17.03 21.93
N ARG A 439 -6.01 16.87 22.83
CA ARG A 439 -7.39 17.38 22.64
C ARG A 439 -7.44 18.90 22.50
N LYS A 440 -6.70 19.63 23.34
CA LYS A 440 -6.56 21.09 23.21
C LYS A 440 -5.92 21.50 21.88
N MET A 441 -4.97 20.72 21.37
CA MET A 441 -4.37 20.96 20.04
C MET A 441 -5.33 20.64 18.89
N ALA A 442 -6.30 19.76 19.12
CA ALA A 442 -7.37 19.41 18.19
C ALA A 442 -8.53 20.41 18.17
N GLY A 443 -8.59 21.33 19.14
CA GLY A 443 -9.68 22.30 19.26
C GLY A 443 -10.91 21.74 19.99
N HIS A 444 -10.72 20.66 20.76
CA HIS A 444 -11.73 20.07 21.65
C HIS A 444 -11.65 20.62 23.06
#